data_AF-A0A3M1BMP1-F1
#
_entry.id   AF-A0A3M1BMP1-F1
#
_cell.length_a   1.000
_cell.length_b   1.000
_cell.length_c   1.000
_cell.angle_alpha   90.00
_cell.angle_beta   90.00
_cell.angle_gamma   90.00
#
_symmetry.space_group_name_H-M   'P 1'
#
loop_
_entity.id
_entity.type
_entity.pdbx_description
1 polymer ?
#
loop_
_entity_poly.entity_id
_entity_poly.type
_entity_poly.pdbx_seq_one_letter_code
_entity_poly.pdbx_strand_id
1 'polypeptide(L)'
;MHPPDEVARVHTPFRPCGGALHIPLRHSKRHRDKSTRHREVIEMKKALLIAGVSALLTGAVVEAQQRKAQPQKQQQPAVKQEEVIQVLKSGLSTDPRFAWKVEQDEAQKICSQYPSREAMPGPAIQKVIQVSQNEIRYPQWGLFWGDWKEGKKIVDNPRGGRFASYGFSDSPTDRGGNCYACHLIEKGVPGGTMGPNLYQYGKRWNITKENMNSPEAIQNLKIVYNIVYDSWSAFPCSSMPRFGRNGALSPEDVINIVTFLLHPDSPVNK
;
A
#
# COMPACT_ATOMS: atom_id res chain seq x y z
N MET A 1 -1.70 -61.63 25.91
CA MET A 1 -2.51 -62.84 25.65
C MET A 1 -3.82 -62.39 25.00
N HIS A 2 -4.14 -63.05 23.89
CA HIS A 2 -5.17 -62.80 22.85
C HIS A 2 -6.58 -63.32 23.26
N PRO A 3 -7.67 -63.22 22.44
CA PRO A 3 -8.52 -62.06 22.14
C PRO A 3 -10.05 -62.41 22.33
N PRO A 4 -10.97 -62.23 21.35
CA PRO A 4 -12.00 -61.17 21.20
C PRO A 4 -13.46 -61.69 21.28
N ASP A 5 -14.46 -60.83 21.02
CA ASP A 5 -15.83 -61.08 20.43
C ASP A 5 -16.63 -59.75 20.59
N GLU A 6 -17.05 -58.96 19.60
CA GLU A 6 -17.90 -59.10 18.39
C GLU A 6 -19.39 -59.47 18.63
N VAL A 7 -20.26 -58.90 17.78
CA VAL A 7 -21.70 -59.17 17.47
C VAL A 7 -22.68 -58.16 18.12
N ALA A 8 -23.66 -57.51 17.48
CA ALA A 8 -24.14 -57.28 16.10
C ALA A 8 -25.19 -56.13 16.15
N ARG A 9 -25.19 -55.13 15.25
CA ARG A 9 -26.10 -54.94 14.10
C ARG A 9 -27.53 -55.51 14.18
N VAL A 10 -28.52 -54.61 14.10
CA VAL A 10 -29.87 -54.76 13.50
C VAL A 10 -30.25 -53.37 12.92
N HIS A 11 -30.13 -53.05 11.62
CA HIS A 11 -31.05 -53.25 10.47
C HIS A 11 -32.53 -52.96 10.81
N THR A 12 -33.35 -52.07 10.20
CA THR A 12 -33.52 -51.48 8.85
C THR A 12 -34.74 -50.51 8.95
N PRO A 13 -35.49 -50.14 7.89
CA PRO A 13 -35.20 -49.11 6.88
C PRO A 13 -36.35 -48.07 6.78
N PHE A 14 -36.16 -46.88 6.21
CA PHE A 14 -37.23 -46.26 5.40
C PHE A 14 -36.65 -45.35 4.32
N ARG A 15 -37.21 -45.53 3.12
CA ARG A 15 -36.70 -45.13 1.80
C ARG A 15 -36.84 -43.63 1.49
N PRO A 16 -36.06 -43.15 0.50
CA PRO A 16 -36.22 -41.85 -0.12
C PRO A 16 -37.30 -41.90 -1.23
N CYS A 17 -38.08 -40.83 -1.37
CA CYS A 17 -38.86 -40.58 -2.59
C CYS A 17 -38.02 -39.74 -3.55
N GLY A 18 -37.57 -40.37 -4.64
CA GLY A 18 -37.10 -39.69 -5.84
C GLY A 18 -38.28 -39.32 -6.75
N GLY A 19 -38.02 -38.37 -7.65
CA GLY A 19 -38.94 -37.98 -8.71
C GLY A 19 -38.27 -37.01 -9.67
N ALA A 20 -37.40 -37.55 -10.54
CA ALA A 20 -36.87 -36.85 -11.69
C ALA A 20 -37.87 -36.93 -12.86
N LEU A 21 -38.02 -35.85 -13.61
CA LEU A 21 -38.58 -35.89 -14.96
C LEU A 21 -37.62 -35.19 -15.93
N HIS A 22 -37.09 -35.96 -16.88
CA HIS A 22 -36.45 -35.49 -18.11
C HIS A 22 -37.50 -34.87 -19.05
N ILE A 23 -37.13 -34.01 -20.02
CA ILE A 23 -37.02 -34.26 -21.49
C ILE A 23 -36.98 -32.84 -22.17
N PRO A 24 -36.41 -32.55 -23.36
CA PRO A 24 -35.06 -32.79 -23.92
C PRO A 24 -34.42 -31.48 -24.50
N LEU A 25 -33.20 -31.61 -25.02
CA LEU A 25 -32.47 -30.61 -25.80
C LEU A 25 -33.04 -30.44 -27.23
N ARG A 26 -33.07 -29.19 -27.74
CA ARG A 26 -32.96 -28.92 -29.19
C ARG A 26 -32.04 -27.74 -29.47
N HIS A 27 -31.01 -28.00 -30.27
CA HIS A 27 -30.08 -27.03 -30.82
C HIS A 27 -30.78 -26.03 -31.76
N SER A 28 -30.35 -24.77 -31.69
CA SER A 28 -30.38 -23.85 -32.83
C SER A 28 -29.21 -22.88 -32.73
N LYS A 29 -28.22 -23.04 -33.62
CA LYS A 29 -27.18 -22.05 -33.90
C LYS A 29 -27.84 -20.80 -34.48
N ARG A 30 -27.57 -19.62 -33.94
CA ARG A 30 -27.65 -18.36 -34.70
C ARG A 30 -26.56 -17.40 -34.25
N HIS A 31 -25.68 -17.10 -35.19
CA HIS A 31 -24.74 -15.98 -35.18
C HIS A 31 -25.45 -14.69 -34.75
N ARG A 32 -24.84 -13.94 -33.83
CA ARG A 32 -25.24 -12.55 -33.54
C ARG A 32 -24.19 -11.63 -34.15
N ASP A 33 -24.53 -11.14 -35.32
CA ASP A 33 -23.78 -10.15 -36.09
C ASP A 33 -23.85 -8.77 -35.41
N LYS A 34 -22.71 -8.12 -35.27
CA LYS A 34 -22.51 -6.80 -34.65
C LYS A 34 -22.67 -5.73 -35.72
N SER A 35 -23.88 -5.48 -36.16
CA SER A 35 -24.17 -4.34 -37.04
C SER A 35 -25.67 -4.06 -36.98
N THR A 36 -26.09 -3.11 -36.13
CA THR A 36 -27.41 -2.42 -36.19
C THR A 36 -27.71 -1.50 -35.01
N ARG A 37 -26.92 -1.49 -33.92
CA ARG A 37 -27.22 -0.66 -32.73
C ARG A 37 -26.70 0.79 -32.76
N HIS A 38 -26.34 1.31 -33.93
CA HIS A 38 -25.79 2.67 -34.10
C HIS A 38 -26.67 3.63 -34.91
N ARG A 39 -27.94 3.31 -35.14
CA ARG A 39 -28.80 4.13 -36.01
C ARG A 39 -30.07 4.72 -35.39
N GLU A 40 -30.30 4.59 -34.08
CA GLU A 40 -31.54 5.07 -33.43
C GLU A 40 -31.37 6.21 -32.41
N VAL A 41 -30.16 6.76 -32.19
CA VAL A 41 -29.94 7.84 -31.19
C VAL A 41 -29.77 9.22 -31.83
N ILE A 42 -29.92 9.32 -33.16
CA ILE A 42 -29.70 10.56 -33.94
C ILE A 42 -31.01 10.99 -34.63
N GLU A 43 -32.13 11.10 -33.93
CA GLU A 43 -33.34 11.78 -34.46
C GLU A 43 -34.25 12.28 -33.33
N MET A 44 -33.67 12.88 -32.28
CA MET A 44 -34.46 13.50 -31.20
C MET A 44 -33.86 14.82 -30.71
N LYS A 45 -33.23 15.56 -31.64
CA LYS A 45 -32.61 16.88 -31.40
C LYS A 45 -33.23 18.03 -32.19
N LYS A 46 -34.40 17.84 -32.81
CA LYS A 46 -35.04 18.88 -33.64
C LYS A 46 -36.55 18.92 -33.46
N ALA A 47 -37.02 19.41 -32.31
CA ALA A 47 -38.33 20.04 -32.18
C ALA A 47 -38.48 20.61 -30.78
N LEU A 48 -38.12 21.88 -30.57
CA LEU A 48 -38.74 22.79 -29.58
C LEU A 48 -38.06 24.17 -29.63
N LEU A 49 -38.38 24.90 -30.69
CA LEU A 49 -38.40 26.37 -30.83
C LEU A 49 -39.71 26.56 -31.62
N ILE A 50 -40.74 27.34 -31.26
CA ILE A 50 -40.82 28.78 -30.96
C ILE A 50 -42.24 29.02 -30.41
N ALA A 51 -42.41 29.77 -29.31
CA ALA A 51 -43.51 30.74 -29.10
C ALA A 51 -43.39 31.35 -27.69
N GLY A 52 -43.18 32.67 -27.61
CA GLY A 52 -43.30 33.41 -26.34
C GLY A 52 -42.30 34.56 -26.15
N VAL A 53 -42.29 35.54 -27.06
CA VAL A 53 -41.71 36.87 -26.78
C VAL A 53 -42.86 37.77 -26.32
N SER A 54 -42.85 38.18 -25.05
CA SER A 54 -43.23 39.52 -24.56
C SER A 54 -43.46 39.51 -23.04
N ALA A 55 -42.43 39.84 -22.26
CA ALA A 55 -42.56 40.59 -21.01
C ALA A 55 -41.16 41.09 -20.62
N LEU A 56 -41.02 42.40 -20.70
CA LEU A 56 -39.81 43.19 -20.49
C LEU A 56 -39.43 43.27 -19.00
N LEU A 57 -38.11 43.29 -18.76
CA LEU A 57 -37.42 44.16 -17.80
C LEU A 57 -37.90 44.10 -16.33
N THR A 58 -37.32 43.21 -15.52
CA THR A 58 -37.07 43.43 -14.06
C THR A 58 -36.25 42.33 -13.36
N GLY A 59 -35.81 41.27 -14.03
CA GLY A 59 -35.07 40.18 -13.37
C GLY A 59 -33.57 40.40 -13.16
N ALA A 60 -32.92 41.29 -13.93
CA ALA A 60 -31.46 41.38 -14.00
C ALA A 60 -30.77 42.05 -12.79
N VAL A 61 -31.53 42.45 -11.75
CA VAL A 61 -30.96 43.13 -10.57
C VAL A 61 -30.88 42.22 -9.34
N VAL A 62 -31.52 41.04 -9.35
CA VAL A 62 -31.56 40.17 -8.16
C VAL A 62 -30.40 39.16 -8.11
N GLU A 63 -29.80 38.79 -9.25
CA GLU A 63 -28.68 37.82 -9.27
C GLU A 63 -27.30 38.45 -8.99
N ALA A 64 -27.19 39.78 -8.96
CA ALA A 64 -25.94 40.49 -8.65
C ALA A 64 -25.67 40.66 -7.15
N GLN A 65 -26.66 40.45 -6.26
CA GLN A 65 -26.52 40.71 -4.82
C GLN A 65 -26.33 39.49 -3.93
N GLN A 66 -26.41 38.26 -4.44
CA GLN A 66 -26.16 37.03 -3.65
C GLN A 66 -24.73 36.48 -3.77
N ARG A 67 -23.81 37.16 -4.48
CA ARG A 67 -22.37 36.88 -4.45
C ARG A 67 -21.62 37.75 -3.42
N LYS A 68 -22.27 38.17 -2.33
CA LYS A 68 -21.59 38.76 -1.18
C LYS A 68 -21.72 37.83 0.02
N ALA A 69 -20.56 37.50 0.57
CA ALA A 69 -20.32 36.76 1.81
C ALA A 69 -20.53 35.24 1.73
N GLN A 70 -19.72 34.54 0.93
CA GLN A 70 -19.06 33.37 1.52
C GLN A 70 -18.07 33.92 2.55
N PRO A 71 -18.12 33.49 3.83
CA PRO A 71 -17.09 33.87 4.78
C PRO A 71 -15.77 33.36 4.20
N GLN A 72 -14.85 34.28 3.90
CA GLN A 72 -13.45 33.92 3.70
C GLN A 72 -13.08 33.09 4.91
N LYS A 73 -12.80 31.80 4.68
CA LYS A 73 -12.23 30.92 5.69
C LYS A 73 -11.01 31.68 6.19
N GLN A 74 -11.08 32.22 7.41
CA GLN A 74 -9.98 32.97 8.00
C GLN A 74 -8.76 32.08 7.89
N GLN A 75 -7.86 32.49 7.01
CA GLN A 75 -6.62 31.77 6.80
C GLN A 75 -5.85 32.00 8.08
N GLN A 76 -5.84 30.99 8.96
CA GLN A 76 -5.03 31.03 10.17
C GLN A 76 -3.62 31.44 9.73
N PRO A 77 -3.00 32.43 10.41
CA PRO A 77 -1.67 32.87 10.05
C PRO A 77 -0.75 31.64 10.02
N ALA A 78 0.02 31.50 8.93
CA ALA A 78 0.94 30.39 8.77
C ALA A 78 1.92 30.40 9.96
N VAL A 79 1.89 29.35 10.78
CA VAL A 79 2.84 29.17 11.89
C VAL A 79 4.24 29.11 11.28
N LYS A 80 5.17 29.90 11.82
CA LYS A 80 6.55 29.90 11.33
C LYS A 80 7.22 28.57 11.71
N GLN A 81 8.01 27.99 10.81
CA GLN A 81 8.69 26.71 11.06
C GLN A 81 9.58 26.80 12.31
N GLU A 82 10.20 27.95 12.55
CA GLU A 82 11.03 28.21 13.72
C GLU A 82 10.23 28.06 15.02
N GLU A 83 8.99 28.55 15.05
CA GLU A 83 8.10 28.44 16.21
C GLU A 83 7.72 26.98 16.48
N VAL A 84 7.42 26.21 15.43
CA VAL A 84 7.15 24.76 15.54
C VAL A 84 8.35 24.03 16.13
N ILE A 85 9.57 24.31 15.64
CA ILE A 85 10.79 23.68 16.17
C ILE A 85 11.06 24.09 17.62
N GLN A 86 10.78 25.35 18.01
CA GLN A 86 10.93 25.78 19.40
C GLN A 86 9.98 25.01 20.33
N VAL A 87 8.73 24.81 19.94
CA VAL A 87 7.77 24.00 20.70
C VAL A 87 8.21 22.54 20.79
N LEU A 88 8.71 21.95 19.70
CA LEU A 88 9.22 20.58 19.74
C LEU A 88 10.42 20.44 20.68
N LYS A 89 11.36 21.38 20.64
CA LYS A 89 12.55 21.36 21.50
C LYS A 89 12.26 21.62 22.98
N SER A 90 11.18 22.33 23.30
CA SER A 90 10.77 22.55 24.69
C SER A 90 10.00 21.37 25.28
N GLY A 91 9.29 20.60 24.44
CA GLY A 91 8.48 19.45 24.86
C GLY A 91 9.20 18.09 24.82
N LEU A 92 10.33 17.98 24.13
CA LEU A 92 11.07 16.72 23.95
C LEU A 92 12.38 16.73 24.75
N SER A 93 12.86 15.54 25.13
CA SER A 93 14.11 15.40 25.88
C SER A 93 15.33 15.80 25.05
N THR A 94 16.30 16.45 25.69
CA THR A 94 17.52 17.01 25.10
C THR A 94 18.72 16.07 25.14
N ASP A 95 18.54 14.81 25.56
CA ASP A 95 19.59 13.80 25.60
C ASP A 95 20.27 13.64 24.22
N PRO A 96 21.60 13.79 24.13
CA PRO A 96 22.34 13.73 22.87
C PRO A 96 22.13 12.43 22.07
N ARG A 97 21.76 11.32 22.73
CA ARG A 97 21.53 10.03 22.06
C ARG A 97 20.35 10.07 21.08
N PHE A 98 19.41 11.00 21.27
CA PHE A 98 18.19 11.07 20.46
C PHE A 98 17.70 12.49 20.17
N ALA A 99 18.35 13.53 20.70
CA ALA A 99 18.02 14.93 20.40
C ALA A 99 18.02 15.22 18.89
N TRP A 100 18.87 14.52 18.12
CA TRP A 100 18.93 14.63 16.66
C TRP A 100 17.63 14.21 15.95
N LYS A 101 16.75 13.40 16.59
CA LYS A 101 15.51 12.90 15.96
C LYS A 101 14.47 14.00 15.67
N VAL A 102 14.64 15.20 16.24
CA VAL A 102 13.80 16.36 15.91
C VAL A 102 14.25 17.06 14.63
N GLU A 103 15.45 16.74 14.15
CA GLU A 103 16.01 17.33 12.94
C GLU A 103 15.44 16.60 11.74
N GLN A 104 14.84 17.38 10.84
CA GLN A 104 14.29 16.87 9.59
C GLN A 104 15.35 16.96 8.48
N ASP A 105 15.52 15.87 7.73
CA ASP A 105 16.28 15.92 6.48
C ASP A 105 15.53 16.71 5.38
N GLU A 106 16.18 16.90 4.24
CA GLU A 106 15.61 17.67 3.12
C GLU A 106 14.25 17.10 2.67
N ALA A 107 14.16 15.78 2.51
CA ALA A 107 12.93 15.14 2.05
C ALA A 107 11.80 15.26 3.09
N GLN A 108 12.11 15.08 4.37
CA GLN A 108 11.15 15.24 5.47
C GLN A 108 10.62 16.66 5.57
N LYS A 109 11.49 17.67 5.40
CA LYS A 109 11.08 19.07 5.35
C LYS A 109 10.09 19.30 4.21
N ILE A 110 10.40 18.82 3.01
CA ILE A 110 9.50 18.93 1.85
C ILE A 110 8.16 18.24 2.14
N CYS A 111 8.19 16.99 2.62
CA CYS A 111 6.96 16.24 2.91
C CYS A 111 6.11 16.87 4.03
N SER A 112 6.72 17.64 4.94
CA SER A 112 5.99 18.33 6.03
C SER A 112 5.37 19.66 5.60
N GLN A 113 5.78 20.22 4.47
CA GLN A 113 5.25 21.51 3.97
C GLN A 113 3.84 21.39 3.37
N TYR A 114 3.41 20.17 3.04
CA TYR A 114 2.15 19.93 2.35
C TYR A 114 1.25 19.00 3.17
N PRO A 115 -0.06 19.23 3.23
CA PRO A 115 -0.98 18.42 4.02
C PRO A 115 -1.19 17.01 3.45
N SER A 116 -0.90 16.81 2.17
CA SER A 116 -0.89 15.52 1.51
C SER A 116 -0.02 15.55 0.26
N ARG A 117 0.32 14.38 -0.28
CA ARG A 117 1.08 14.23 -1.52
C ARG A 117 0.35 14.82 -2.73
N GLU A 118 -0.97 14.75 -2.75
CA GLU A 118 -1.82 15.30 -3.82
C GLU A 118 -1.79 16.83 -3.86
N ALA A 119 -1.48 17.47 -2.72
CA ALA A 119 -1.30 18.92 -2.64
C ALA A 119 0.12 19.37 -3.02
N MET A 120 1.06 18.45 -3.24
CA MET A 120 2.44 18.78 -3.57
C MET A 120 2.60 19.18 -5.05
N PRO A 121 3.36 20.24 -5.36
CA PRO A 121 3.70 20.56 -6.74
C PRO A 121 4.68 19.52 -7.31
N GLY A 122 4.59 19.27 -8.62
CA GLY A 122 5.42 18.29 -9.32
C GLY A 122 6.93 18.39 -9.03
N PRO A 123 7.55 19.58 -9.02
CA PRO A 123 8.96 19.73 -8.65
C PRO A 123 9.30 19.26 -7.24
N ALA A 124 8.42 19.47 -6.25
CA ALA A 124 8.64 18.99 -4.88
C ALA A 124 8.61 17.47 -4.82
N ILE A 125 7.65 16.85 -5.52
CA ILE A 125 7.54 15.38 -5.65
C ILE A 125 8.82 14.81 -6.28
N GLN A 126 9.27 15.38 -7.40
CA GLN A 126 10.49 14.93 -8.08
C GLN A 126 11.73 15.08 -7.21
N LYS A 127 11.83 16.18 -6.45
CA LYS A 127 12.96 16.42 -5.55
C LYS A 127 13.04 15.38 -4.44
N VAL A 128 11.91 15.02 -3.81
CA VAL A 128 11.87 13.95 -2.79
C VAL A 128 12.36 12.62 -3.38
N ILE A 129 11.88 12.25 -4.57
CA ILE A 129 12.30 11.02 -5.25
C ILE A 129 13.81 11.05 -5.52
N GLN A 130 14.33 12.14 -6.09
CA GLN A 130 15.74 12.28 -6.45
C GLN A 130 16.66 12.16 -5.22
N VAL A 131 16.33 12.87 -4.15
CA VAL A 131 17.11 12.82 -2.90
C VAL A 131 17.09 11.40 -2.35
N SER A 132 15.91 10.78 -2.24
CA SER A 132 15.76 9.43 -1.68
C SER A 132 16.52 8.38 -2.51
N GLN A 133 16.48 8.47 -3.84
CA GLN A 133 17.23 7.57 -4.73
C GLN A 133 18.75 7.69 -4.56
N ASN A 134 19.26 8.91 -4.36
CA ASN A 134 20.70 9.16 -4.18
C ASN A 134 21.26 8.61 -2.87
N GLU A 135 20.39 8.35 -1.88
CA GLU A 135 20.79 7.88 -0.56
C GLU A 135 20.75 6.35 -0.41
N ILE A 136 20.25 5.64 -1.44
CA ILE A 136 20.26 4.18 -1.45
C ILE A 136 21.70 3.67 -1.43
N ARG A 137 21.96 2.69 -0.57
CA ARG A 137 23.21 1.92 -0.52
C ARG A 137 22.89 0.45 -0.68
N TYR A 138 23.78 -0.28 -1.33
CA TYR A 138 23.66 -1.72 -1.54
C TYR A 138 24.64 -2.46 -0.61
N PRO A 139 24.43 -3.77 -0.36
CA PRO A 139 25.40 -4.59 0.36
C PRO A 139 26.77 -4.52 -0.30
N GLN A 140 27.85 -4.62 0.50
CA GLN A 140 29.22 -4.43 0.00
C GLN A 140 29.62 -5.42 -1.10
N TRP A 141 29.10 -6.64 -1.04
CA TRP A 141 29.35 -7.68 -2.02
C TRP A 141 28.48 -7.56 -3.28
N GLY A 142 27.51 -6.65 -3.32
CA GLY A 142 26.54 -6.48 -4.41
C GLY A 142 25.14 -7.00 -4.06
N LEU A 143 24.21 -6.85 -5.01
CA LEU A 143 22.81 -7.25 -4.82
C LEU A 143 22.61 -8.71 -5.23
N PHE A 144 22.43 -9.58 -4.24
CA PHE A 144 22.17 -11.01 -4.40
C PHE A 144 21.01 -11.46 -3.53
N TRP A 145 20.47 -12.65 -3.77
CA TRP A 145 19.49 -13.27 -2.88
C TRP A 145 20.08 -13.47 -1.49
N GLY A 146 19.40 -12.95 -0.47
CA GLY A 146 19.75 -13.11 0.94
C GLY A 146 19.19 -14.40 1.54
N ASP A 147 18.99 -14.40 2.86
CA ASP A 147 18.33 -15.49 3.58
C ASP A 147 16.88 -15.09 3.95
N TRP A 148 15.90 -15.75 3.34
CA TRP A 148 14.48 -15.52 3.63
C TRP A 148 14.11 -15.87 5.07
N LYS A 149 14.82 -16.79 5.73
CA LYS A 149 14.57 -17.15 7.14
C LYS A 149 14.99 -16.02 8.06
N GLU A 150 16.11 -15.38 7.76
CA GLU A 150 16.55 -14.18 8.50
C GLU A 150 15.62 -13.01 8.21
N GLY A 151 15.21 -12.84 6.95
CA GLY A 151 14.21 -11.85 6.56
C GLY A 151 12.92 -11.96 7.37
N LYS A 152 12.40 -13.18 7.55
CA LYS A 152 11.21 -13.44 8.37
C LYS A 152 11.36 -12.92 9.80
N LYS A 153 12.50 -13.17 10.45
CA LYS A 153 12.74 -12.70 11.83
C LYS A 153 12.69 -11.18 11.91
N ILE A 154 13.25 -10.49 10.92
CA ILE A 154 13.27 -9.02 10.88
C ILE A 154 11.87 -8.48 10.61
N VAL A 155 11.13 -9.08 9.68
CA VAL A 155 9.73 -8.73 9.35
C VAL A 155 8.83 -8.87 10.59
N ASP A 156 9.00 -9.94 11.37
CA ASP A 156 8.23 -10.23 12.58
C ASP A 156 8.59 -9.32 13.76
N ASN A 157 9.85 -8.86 13.86
CA ASN A 157 10.32 -8.15 15.05
C ASN A 157 9.78 -6.71 15.09
N PRO A 158 9.04 -6.31 16.14
CA PRO A 158 8.57 -4.95 16.29
C PRO A 158 9.61 -4.00 16.90
N ARG A 159 10.77 -4.49 17.38
CA ARG A 159 11.76 -3.71 18.14
C ARG A 159 12.83 -3.08 17.25
N GLY A 160 13.24 -1.86 17.62
CA GLY A 160 14.28 -1.11 16.95
C GLY A 160 14.06 0.40 17.13
N GLY A 161 14.94 1.04 17.89
CA GLY A 161 15.03 2.51 17.96
C GLY A 161 14.05 3.22 18.90
N ARG A 162 13.25 2.52 19.71
CA ARG A 162 12.45 3.16 20.78
C ARG A 162 13.32 3.53 21.97
N PHE A 163 13.13 4.74 22.47
CA PHE A 163 13.65 5.19 23.76
C PHE A 163 12.50 5.81 24.55
N ALA A 164 12.39 5.43 25.81
CA ALA A 164 11.46 6.04 26.75
C ALA A 164 12.20 6.34 28.06
N SER A 165 12.02 7.55 28.59
CA SER A 165 12.50 7.90 29.94
C SER A 165 11.79 7.11 31.03
N TYR A 166 10.59 6.62 30.74
CA TYR A 166 9.78 5.74 31.58
C TYR A 166 9.11 4.68 30.71
N GLY A 167 9.29 3.40 31.03
CA GLY A 167 8.74 2.27 30.28
C GLY A 167 9.79 1.46 29.50
N PHE A 168 9.40 0.91 28.35
CA PHE A 168 10.24 0.00 27.56
C PHE A 168 11.08 0.76 26.53
N SER A 169 12.40 0.58 26.61
CA SER A 169 13.36 1.02 25.60
C SER A 169 13.93 -0.20 24.88
N ASP A 170 14.16 -0.07 23.58
CA ASP A 170 14.78 -1.13 22.78
C ASP A 170 16.30 -1.19 23.06
N SER A 171 16.89 -2.39 22.89
CA SER A 171 18.34 -2.56 22.91
C SER A 171 18.98 -1.92 21.67
N PRO A 172 20.23 -1.40 21.74
CA PRO A 172 20.97 -0.96 20.56
C PRO A 172 21.13 -2.04 19.47
N THR A 173 21.01 -3.31 19.84
CA THR A 173 21.09 -4.46 18.92
C THR A 173 19.74 -4.88 18.35
N ASP A 174 18.63 -4.32 18.84
CA ASP A 174 17.30 -4.65 18.34
C ASP A 174 17.11 -4.06 16.94
N ARG A 175 16.79 -4.94 15.99
CA ARG A 175 16.52 -4.59 14.59
C ARG A 175 15.23 -5.28 14.13
N GLY A 176 14.30 -4.49 13.64
CA GLY A 176 12.96 -4.96 13.32
C GLY A 176 12.28 -4.08 12.28
N GLY A 177 11.70 -4.73 11.28
CA GLY A 177 10.93 -4.09 10.23
C GLY A 177 9.46 -3.90 10.62
N ASN A 178 8.95 -4.66 11.60
CA ASN A 178 7.56 -4.63 12.06
C ASN A 178 6.53 -4.67 10.91
N CYS A 179 6.83 -5.42 9.84
CA CYS A 179 6.16 -5.25 8.56
C CYS A 179 4.68 -5.70 8.61
N TYR A 180 4.38 -6.70 9.46
CA TYR A 180 3.01 -7.16 9.71
C TYR A 180 2.12 -6.10 10.35
N ALA A 181 2.66 -5.05 10.99
CA ALA A 181 1.84 -3.95 11.50
C ALA A 181 1.11 -3.19 10.39
N CYS A 182 1.68 -3.19 9.18
CA CYS A 182 1.15 -2.44 8.04
C CYS A 182 0.57 -3.34 6.95
N HIS A 183 1.10 -4.55 6.78
CA HIS A 183 0.81 -5.41 5.64
C HIS A 183 0.28 -6.77 6.06
N LEU A 184 -0.65 -7.31 5.28
CA LEU A 184 -0.89 -8.74 5.19
C LEU A 184 0.18 -9.35 4.27
N ILE A 185 1.01 -10.25 4.79
CA ILE A 185 2.20 -10.76 4.08
C ILE A 185 2.10 -12.27 3.81
N GLU A 186 1.61 -13.05 4.76
CA GLU A 186 1.50 -14.51 4.64
C GLU A 186 0.08 -14.98 4.96
N LYS A 187 -0.31 -16.11 4.39
CA LYS A 187 -1.60 -16.73 4.71
C LYS A 187 -1.58 -17.25 6.16
N GLY A 188 -2.60 -16.89 6.94
CA GLY A 188 -2.77 -17.38 8.30
C GLY A 188 -1.96 -16.64 9.37
N VAL A 189 -1.16 -15.64 8.98
CA VAL A 189 -0.48 -14.73 9.91
C VAL A 189 -1.23 -13.40 9.95
N PRO A 190 -1.69 -12.94 11.12
CA PRO A 190 -2.35 -11.63 11.23
C PRO A 190 -1.45 -10.51 10.69
N GLY A 191 -2.05 -9.60 9.92
CA GLY A 191 -1.34 -8.45 9.35
C GLY A 191 -2.26 -7.25 9.21
N GLY A 192 -1.66 -6.07 9.14
CA GLY A 192 -2.34 -4.79 8.99
C GLY A 192 -2.80 -4.52 7.56
N THR A 193 -3.53 -3.42 7.40
CA THR A 193 -4.11 -2.98 6.12
C THR A 193 -3.76 -1.52 5.77
N MET A 194 -2.76 -0.93 6.44
CA MET A 194 -2.28 0.41 6.09
C MET A 194 -1.52 0.39 4.76
N GLY A 195 -0.71 -0.65 4.54
CA GLY A 195 -0.03 -0.91 3.28
C GLY A 195 -0.77 -1.93 2.42
N PRO A 196 -0.37 -2.08 1.14
CA PRO A 196 -0.95 -3.07 0.24
C PRO A 196 -0.72 -4.51 0.74
N ASN A 197 -1.58 -5.42 0.32
CA ASN A 197 -1.40 -6.85 0.54
C ASN A 197 -0.13 -7.35 -0.19
N LEU A 198 0.77 -8.00 0.55
CA LEU A 198 2.03 -8.59 0.09
C LEU A 198 1.99 -10.12 0.01
N TYR A 199 0.84 -10.75 0.25
CA TYR A 199 0.67 -12.18 0.01
C TYR A 199 1.04 -12.55 -1.44
N GLN A 200 1.76 -13.66 -1.60
CA GLN A 200 2.21 -14.17 -2.90
C GLN A 200 2.99 -13.13 -3.72
N TYR A 201 3.75 -12.24 -3.06
CA TYR A 201 4.44 -11.15 -3.75
C TYR A 201 5.39 -11.66 -4.84
N GLY A 202 6.31 -12.58 -4.52
CA GLY A 202 7.21 -13.20 -5.50
C GLY A 202 6.48 -13.91 -6.64
N LYS A 203 5.38 -14.62 -6.34
CA LYS A 203 4.52 -15.24 -7.36
C LYS A 203 3.91 -14.22 -8.32
N ARG A 204 3.50 -13.04 -7.84
CA ARG A 204 2.96 -11.95 -8.69
C ARG A 204 4.02 -11.32 -9.60
N TRP A 205 5.30 -11.44 -9.25
CA TRP A 205 6.44 -11.08 -10.09
C TRP A 205 6.92 -12.24 -10.98
N ASN A 206 6.17 -13.35 -11.06
CA ASN A 206 6.53 -14.57 -11.80
C ASN A 206 7.88 -15.17 -11.40
N ILE A 207 8.32 -15.00 -10.15
CA ILE A 207 9.59 -15.54 -9.67
C ILE A 207 9.39 -17.00 -9.23
N THR A 208 10.12 -17.90 -9.86
CA THR A 208 10.12 -19.35 -9.61
C THR A 208 11.54 -19.82 -9.30
N LYS A 209 11.70 -21.10 -8.89
CA LYS A 209 13.03 -21.66 -8.61
C LYS A 209 13.90 -21.68 -9.86
N GLU A 210 13.26 -21.87 -11.01
CA GLU A 210 13.92 -22.02 -12.30
C GLU A 210 14.42 -20.68 -12.85
N ASN A 211 13.72 -19.58 -12.55
CA ASN A 211 14.02 -18.26 -13.13
C ASN A 211 14.54 -17.21 -12.12
N MET A 212 14.67 -17.53 -10.83
CA MET A 212 15.06 -16.53 -9.81
C MET A 212 16.44 -15.90 -10.05
N ASN A 213 17.33 -16.56 -10.80
CA ASN A 213 18.65 -16.01 -11.15
C ASN A 213 18.68 -15.39 -12.56
N SER A 214 17.53 -15.25 -13.20
CA SER A 214 17.42 -14.56 -14.49
C SER A 214 17.67 -13.05 -14.33
N PRO A 215 18.13 -12.35 -15.39
CA PRO A 215 18.30 -10.90 -15.34
C PRO A 215 17.03 -10.13 -14.94
N GLU A 216 15.85 -10.62 -15.37
CA GLU A 216 14.56 -10.04 -15.01
C GLU A 216 14.27 -10.18 -13.51
N ALA A 217 14.50 -11.37 -12.93
CA ALA A 217 14.29 -11.59 -11.51
C ALA A 217 15.24 -10.75 -10.64
N ILE A 218 16.51 -10.60 -11.04
CA ILE A 218 17.47 -9.73 -10.35
C ILE A 218 17.07 -8.24 -10.48
N GLN A 219 16.50 -7.83 -11.60
CA GLN A 219 15.97 -6.47 -11.74
C GLN A 219 14.75 -6.25 -10.83
N ASN A 220 13.84 -7.21 -10.73
CA ASN A 220 12.70 -7.16 -9.81
C ASN A 220 13.17 -7.12 -8.34
N LEU A 221 14.18 -7.93 -8.00
CA LEU A 221 14.86 -7.89 -6.70
C LEU A 221 15.36 -6.48 -6.37
N LYS A 222 16.02 -5.81 -7.33
CA LYS A 222 16.53 -4.45 -7.17
C LYS A 222 15.43 -3.41 -6.98
N ILE A 223 14.33 -3.51 -7.72
CA ILE A 223 13.19 -2.60 -7.58
C ILE A 223 12.61 -2.70 -6.17
N VAL A 224 12.37 -3.92 -5.69
CA VAL A 224 11.81 -4.15 -4.35
C VAL A 224 12.80 -3.77 -3.26
N TYR A 225 14.09 -4.05 -3.45
CA TYR A 225 15.15 -3.58 -2.55
C TYR A 225 15.13 -2.08 -2.36
N ASN A 226 15.05 -1.30 -3.45
CA ASN A 226 15.03 0.15 -3.36
C ASN A 226 13.82 0.66 -2.57
N ILE A 227 12.64 0.06 -2.77
CA ILE A 227 11.43 0.40 -2.02
C ILE A 227 11.56 0.08 -0.53
N VAL A 228 12.14 -1.06 -0.15
CA VAL A 228 12.32 -1.44 1.26
C VAL A 228 13.42 -0.60 1.92
N TYR A 229 14.51 -0.31 1.20
CA TYR A 229 15.61 0.51 1.68
C TYR A 229 15.16 1.96 1.93
N ASP A 230 14.49 2.55 0.94
CA ASP A 230 13.91 3.89 1.01
C ASP A 230 12.62 3.95 0.19
N SER A 231 11.48 3.82 0.87
CA SER A 231 10.16 3.81 0.22
C SER A 231 9.86 5.09 -0.57
N TRP A 232 10.50 6.22 -0.22
CA TRP A 232 10.28 7.51 -0.88
C TRP A 232 11.01 7.60 -2.22
N SER A 233 11.91 6.66 -2.52
CA SER A 233 12.56 6.53 -3.83
C SER A 233 11.59 6.17 -4.95
N ALA A 234 10.41 5.63 -4.61
CA ALA A 234 9.34 5.25 -5.53
C ALA A 234 7.99 5.89 -5.14
N PHE A 235 7.73 6.01 -3.84
CA PHE A 235 6.48 6.52 -3.28
C PHE A 235 6.78 7.72 -2.37
N PRO A 236 6.99 8.93 -2.93
CA PRO A 236 7.41 10.10 -2.16
C PRO A 236 6.43 10.41 -1.03
N CYS A 237 6.96 10.67 0.17
CA CYS A 237 6.19 10.94 1.38
C CYS A 237 5.26 9.78 1.83
N SER A 238 5.57 8.54 1.42
CA SER A 238 4.88 7.33 1.90
C SER A 238 4.97 7.18 3.43
N SER A 239 3.95 6.59 4.05
CA SER A 239 3.97 6.24 5.47
C SER A 239 4.88 5.05 5.79
N MET A 240 5.35 4.30 4.78
CA MET A 240 6.32 3.24 4.98
C MET A 240 7.69 3.83 5.38
N PRO A 241 8.31 3.42 6.51
CA PRO A 241 9.59 3.97 6.93
C PRO A 241 10.71 3.76 5.91
N ARG A 242 11.65 4.71 5.84
CA ARG A 242 12.87 4.60 5.03
C ARG A 242 13.95 3.83 5.79
N PHE A 243 13.75 2.51 5.92
CA PHE A 243 14.48 1.67 6.87
C PHE A 243 16.00 1.70 6.69
N GLY A 244 16.47 1.47 5.47
CA GLY A 244 17.89 1.46 5.14
C GLY A 244 18.51 2.85 5.23
N ARG A 245 17.81 3.87 4.73
CA ARG A 245 18.26 5.26 4.81
C ARG A 245 18.48 5.73 6.24
N ASN A 246 17.52 5.47 7.12
CA ASN A 246 17.58 5.91 8.51
C ASN A 246 18.54 5.07 9.36
N GLY A 247 19.18 4.05 8.79
CA GLY A 247 20.07 3.13 9.51
C GLY A 247 19.35 2.23 10.51
N ALA A 248 18.02 2.11 10.42
CA ALA A 248 17.24 1.22 11.28
C ALA A 248 17.47 -0.26 10.91
N LEU A 249 17.76 -0.52 9.63
CA LEU A 249 18.13 -1.83 9.09
C LEU A 249 19.36 -1.66 8.20
N SER A 250 20.30 -2.59 8.24
CA SER A 250 21.46 -2.57 7.35
C SER A 250 21.07 -2.96 5.91
N PRO A 251 21.91 -2.69 4.88
CA PRO A 251 21.71 -3.23 3.53
C PRO A 251 21.45 -4.74 3.50
N GLU A 252 22.13 -5.49 4.38
CA GLU A 252 21.98 -6.94 4.56
C GLU A 252 20.62 -7.32 5.15
N ASP A 253 20.15 -6.59 6.15
CA ASP A 253 18.81 -6.79 6.72
C ASP A 253 17.73 -6.53 5.66
N VAL A 254 17.90 -5.46 4.87
CA VAL A 254 16.97 -5.10 3.79
C VAL A 254 16.91 -6.21 2.73
N ILE A 255 18.06 -6.72 2.26
CA ILE A 255 18.04 -7.78 1.25
C ILE A 255 17.47 -9.10 1.77
N ASN A 256 17.64 -9.40 3.06
CA ASN A 256 16.99 -10.55 3.71
C ASN A 256 15.46 -10.40 3.71
N ILE A 257 14.92 -9.21 4.04
CA ILE A 257 13.47 -8.92 3.94
C ILE A 257 12.98 -9.09 2.51
N VAL A 258 13.67 -8.49 1.54
CA VAL A 258 13.29 -8.55 0.13
C VAL A 258 13.27 -10.00 -0.36
N THR A 259 14.27 -10.78 0.04
CA THR A 259 14.34 -12.22 -0.24
C THR A 259 13.16 -12.95 0.38
N PHE A 260 12.79 -12.63 1.62
CA PHE A 260 11.59 -13.21 2.23
C PHE A 260 10.31 -12.87 1.47
N LEU A 261 10.17 -11.68 0.88
CA LEU A 261 8.99 -11.35 0.07
C LEU A 261 8.96 -12.07 -1.29
N LEU A 262 10.12 -12.22 -1.93
CA LEU A 262 10.22 -12.66 -3.33
C LEU A 262 10.61 -14.12 -3.55
N HIS A 263 11.35 -14.73 -2.61
CA HIS A 263 11.93 -16.05 -2.80
C HIS A 263 10.85 -17.13 -2.94
N PRO A 264 10.94 -18.06 -3.91
CA PRO A 264 9.91 -19.07 -4.17
C PRO A 264 9.75 -20.08 -3.02
N ASP A 265 10.77 -20.25 -2.18
CA ASP A 265 10.69 -21.06 -0.95
C ASP A 265 10.23 -20.34 0.29
N SER A 266 10.06 -19.01 0.23
CA SER A 266 9.46 -18.28 1.34
C SER A 266 8.00 -18.70 1.56
N PRO A 267 7.53 -18.79 2.80
CA PRO A 267 6.12 -19.06 3.10
C PRO A 267 5.16 -18.00 2.54
N VAL A 268 5.64 -16.77 2.27
CA VAL A 268 4.92 -15.71 1.52
C VAL A 268 4.40 -16.21 0.18
N ASN A 269 5.16 -17.08 -0.47
CA ASN A 269 4.92 -17.56 -1.83
C ASN A 269 4.46 -19.01 -1.87
N LYS A 270 3.98 -19.59 -0.75
CA LYS A 270 3.40 -20.95 -0.75
C LYS A 270 1.90 -20.94 -1.05
#